data_AF-A0A2S2NP22-F1
#
_entry.id   AF-A0A2S2NP22-F1
#
_cell.length_a   1.000
_cell.length_b   1.000
_cell.length_c   1.000
_cell.angle_alpha   90.00
_cell.angle_beta   90.00
_cell.angle_gamma   90.00
#
_symmetry.space_group_name_H-M   'P 1'
#
loop_
_entity.id
_entity.type
_entity.pdbx_description
1 polymer ?
#
loop_
_entity_poly.entity_id
_entity_poly.type
_entity_poly.pdbx_seq_one_letter_code
_entity_poly.pdbx_strand_id
1 'polypeptide(L)'
;KRTAIFLKHQKICYPDERVCRMKNFSSTRWTSHGRALTVIYEKYKALTNTLKELSNSTERDTSSMATNLMSTISSFKFVTHLLLMRNIFEYTTPLSMYLQSLSLDFITALTMVDNCAKKLSELRNELH
;
A
#
# COMPACT_ATOMS: atom_id res chain seq x y z
N LYS A 1 -11.69 -10.04 15.48
CA LYS A 1 -12.81 -9.09 15.26
C LYS A 1 -12.52 -8.10 14.12
N ARG A 2 -11.53 -7.19 14.25
CA ARG A 2 -11.20 -6.15 13.23
C ARG A 2 -10.90 -6.70 11.82
N THR A 3 -10.06 -7.74 11.72
CA THR A 3 -9.74 -8.39 10.43
C THR A 3 -10.95 -9.00 9.73
N ALA A 4 -11.90 -9.54 10.50
CA ALA A 4 -13.11 -10.12 9.93
C ALA A 4 -14.03 -9.05 9.32
N ILE A 5 -14.13 -7.89 9.97
CA ILE A 5 -14.88 -6.72 9.46
C ILE A 5 -14.24 -6.23 8.15
N PHE A 6 -12.91 -6.17 8.09
CA PHE A 6 -12.21 -5.80 6.87
C PHE A 6 -12.46 -6.78 5.72
N LEU A 7 -12.42 -8.09 5.99
CA LEU A 7 -12.71 -9.11 4.97
C LEU A 7 -14.17 -9.05 4.51
N LYS A 8 -15.13 -8.77 5.42
CA LYS A 8 -16.54 -8.55 5.08
C LYS A 8 -16.69 -7.37 4.12
N HIS A 9 -16.11 -6.21 4.44
CA HIS A 9 -16.20 -5.03 3.57
C HIS A 9 -15.49 -5.21 2.24
N GLN A 10 -14.42 -6.02 2.17
CA GLN A 10 -13.80 -6.35 0.89
C GLN A 10 -14.73 -7.14 -0.01
N LYS A 11 -15.42 -8.17 0.50
CA LYS A 11 -16.38 -8.95 -0.28
C LYS A 11 -17.56 -8.11 -0.76
N ILE A 12 -17.98 -7.12 0.02
CA ILE A 12 -19.06 -6.20 -0.34
C ILE A 12 -18.60 -5.20 -1.42
N CYS A 13 -17.41 -4.62 -1.27
CA CYS A 13 -16.92 -3.57 -2.17
C CYS A 13 -16.30 -4.11 -3.46
N TYR A 14 -15.76 -5.34 -3.42
CA TYR A 14 -14.98 -5.97 -4.48
C TYR A 14 -15.34 -7.46 -4.60
N PRO A 15 -16.56 -7.80 -5.07
CA PRO A 15 -17.06 -9.17 -5.05
C PRO A 15 -16.26 -10.12 -5.95
N ASP A 16 -15.75 -9.62 -7.08
CA ASP A 16 -15.03 -10.40 -8.09
C ASP A 16 -13.51 -10.43 -7.85
N GLU A 17 -13.01 -9.67 -6.87
CA GLU A 17 -11.59 -9.60 -6.59
C GLU A 17 -11.18 -10.51 -5.43
N ARG A 18 -9.95 -11.02 -5.51
CA ARG A 18 -9.37 -11.77 -4.39
C ARG A 18 -9.28 -10.89 -3.14
N VAL A 19 -9.64 -11.48 -2.00
CA VAL A 19 -9.46 -10.83 -0.69
C VAL A 19 -7.97 -10.66 -0.36
N CYS A 20 -7.61 -9.46 0.07
CA CYS A 20 -6.27 -9.09 0.48
C CYS A 20 -6.21 -8.94 2.01
N ARG A 21 -5.19 -9.55 2.64
CA ARG A 21 -4.92 -9.31 4.06
C ARG A 21 -3.90 -8.19 4.19
N MET A 22 -4.12 -7.30 5.16
CA MET A 22 -3.11 -6.31 5.53
C MET A 22 -1.80 -7.02 5.82
N LYS A 23 -0.72 -6.53 5.22
CA LYS A 23 0.61 -7.13 5.37
C LYS A 23 1.33 -6.48 6.54
N ASN A 24 2.09 -7.27 7.27
CA ASN A 24 2.95 -6.73 8.30
C ASN A 24 4.08 -5.91 7.65
N PHE A 25 4.34 -4.76 8.25
CA PHE A 25 5.50 -3.95 7.95
C PHE A 25 6.71 -4.54 8.66
N SER A 26 7.88 -4.43 8.04
CA SER A 26 9.17 -4.73 8.66
C SER A 26 10.06 -3.52 8.45
N SER A 27 10.62 -2.99 9.55
CA SER A 27 11.51 -1.82 9.53
C SER A 27 12.75 -2.01 8.66
N THR A 28 13.16 -3.26 8.39
CA THR A 28 14.37 -3.59 7.65
C THR A 28 14.15 -3.97 6.19
N ARG A 29 12.89 -4.16 5.75
CA ARG A 29 12.58 -4.52 4.36
C ARG A 29 11.63 -3.51 3.75
N TRP A 30 12.18 -2.55 3.03
CA TRP A 30 11.44 -1.53 2.30
C TRP A 30 10.30 -2.11 1.43
N THR A 31 10.52 -3.24 0.77
CA THR A 31 9.49 -3.95 -0.02
C THR A 31 8.29 -4.44 0.81
N SER A 32 8.45 -4.66 2.11
CA SER A 32 7.32 -5.01 3.00
C SER A 32 6.35 -3.84 3.17
N HIS A 33 6.85 -2.60 3.20
CA HIS A 33 6.03 -1.39 3.22
C HIS A 33 5.23 -1.26 1.93
N GLY A 34 5.86 -1.50 0.78
CA GLY A 34 5.19 -1.52 -0.52
C GLY A 34 3.97 -2.45 -0.54
N ARG A 35 4.12 -3.70 -0.05
CA ARG A 35 2.99 -4.66 -0.03
C ARG A 35 1.81 -4.22 0.82
N ALA A 36 2.04 -3.52 1.92
CA ALA A 36 0.95 -3.02 2.74
C ALA A 36 0.27 -1.80 2.10
N LEU A 37 1.05 -0.90 1.48
CA LEU A 37 0.51 0.22 0.70
C LEU A 37 -0.33 -0.28 -0.49
N THR A 38 0.09 -1.35 -1.16
CA THR A 38 -0.71 -2.00 -2.22
C THR A 38 -2.08 -2.40 -1.70
N VAL A 39 -2.16 -3.06 -0.53
CA VAL A 39 -3.46 -3.46 0.04
C VAL A 39 -4.32 -2.25 0.42
N ILE A 40 -3.71 -1.21 0.98
CA ILE A 40 -4.42 0.04 1.32
C ILE A 40 -4.98 0.70 0.05
N TYR A 41 -4.18 0.76 -1.01
CA TYR A 41 -4.57 1.37 -2.27
C TYR A 41 -5.69 0.56 -2.96
N GLU A 42 -5.48 -0.74 -3.17
CA GLU A 42 -6.43 -1.61 -3.87
C GLU A 42 -7.76 -1.72 -3.12
N LYS A 43 -7.71 -1.80 -1.78
CA LYS A 43 -8.89 -2.03 -0.94
C LYS A 43 -9.30 -0.78 -0.16
N TYR A 44 -8.99 0.42 -0.67
CA TYR A 44 -9.21 1.69 0.01
C TYR A 44 -10.66 1.89 0.46
N LYS A 45 -11.64 1.57 -0.42
CA LYS A 45 -13.07 1.68 -0.09
C LYS A 45 -13.51 0.70 1.00
N ALA A 46 -12.98 -0.52 0.98
CA ALA A 46 -13.25 -1.48 2.04
C ALA A 46 -12.62 -1.06 3.37
N LEU A 47 -11.43 -0.43 3.33
CA LEU A 47 -10.75 0.10 4.50
C LEU A 47 -11.55 1.25 5.13
N THR A 48 -12.02 2.21 4.34
CA THR A 48 -12.85 3.31 4.84
C THR A 48 -14.16 2.78 5.44
N ASN A 49 -14.86 1.87 4.77
CA ASN A 49 -16.08 1.28 5.35
C ASN A 49 -15.80 0.53 6.66
N THR A 50 -14.66 -0.15 6.75
CA THR A 50 -14.21 -0.83 7.97
C THR A 50 -13.98 0.16 9.11
N LEU A 51 -13.27 1.25 8.86
CA LEU A 51 -13.00 2.26 9.88
C LEU A 51 -14.28 2.98 10.33
N LYS A 52 -15.23 3.20 9.42
CA LYS A 52 -16.54 3.77 9.74
C LYS A 52 -17.40 2.84 10.61
N GLU A 53 -17.32 1.52 10.39
CA GLU A 53 -17.98 0.55 11.26
C GLU A 53 -17.31 0.50 12.65
N LEU A 54 -15.97 0.49 12.68
CA LEU A 54 -15.20 0.43 13.92
C LEU A 54 -15.31 1.71 14.76
N SER A 55 -15.49 2.89 14.15
CA SER A 55 -15.73 4.15 14.87
C SER A 55 -17.01 4.11 15.70
N ASN A 56 -17.98 3.27 15.31
CA ASN A 56 -19.24 3.08 16.04
C ASN A 56 -19.19 1.91 17.04
N SER A 57 -18.01 1.35 17.31
CA SER A 57 -17.86 0.25 18.27
C SER A 57 -18.08 0.71 19.71
N THR A 58 -18.59 -0.18 20.57
CA THR A 58 -18.80 0.08 22.01
C THR A 58 -17.49 0.16 22.79
N GLU A 59 -16.41 -0.43 22.26
CA GLU A 59 -15.07 -0.37 22.82
C GLU A 59 -14.46 1.00 22.52
N ARG A 60 -14.36 1.87 23.53
CA ARG A 60 -13.87 3.26 23.40
C ARG A 60 -12.52 3.34 22.67
N ASP A 61 -11.57 2.48 22.99
CA ASP A 61 -10.24 2.49 22.36
C ASP A 61 -10.31 2.14 20.88
N THR A 62 -11.14 1.14 20.50
CA THR A 62 -11.34 0.75 19.10
C THR A 62 -12.02 1.88 18.33
N SER A 63 -13.04 2.51 18.91
CA SER A 63 -13.77 3.64 18.32
C SER A 63 -12.88 4.86 18.10
N SER A 64 -12.14 5.28 19.13
CA SER A 64 -11.22 6.43 19.06
C SER A 64 -10.13 6.21 18.02
N MET A 65 -9.47 5.03 18.04
CA MET A 65 -8.41 4.70 17.09
C MET A 65 -8.91 4.66 15.64
N ALA A 66 -10.09 4.07 15.41
CA ALA A 66 -10.69 4.03 14.07
C ALA A 66 -11.06 5.42 13.56
N THR A 67 -11.55 6.30 14.43
CA THR A 67 -11.89 7.69 14.08
C THR A 67 -10.65 8.50 13.71
N ASN A 68 -9.59 8.40 14.51
CA ASN A 68 -8.32 9.07 14.23
C ASN A 68 -7.69 8.56 12.92
N LEU A 69 -7.72 7.24 12.70
CA LEU A 69 -7.19 6.65 11.48
C LEU A 69 -8.02 7.06 10.26
N MET A 70 -9.35 7.12 10.38
CA MET A 70 -10.23 7.60 9.31
C MET A 70 -9.87 9.02 8.86
N SER A 71 -9.71 9.93 9.84
CA SER A 71 -9.30 11.31 9.58
C SER A 71 -7.93 11.36 8.88
N THR A 72 -6.99 10.53 9.36
CA THR A 72 -5.65 10.45 8.78
C THR A 72 -5.67 9.98 7.33
N ILE A 73 -6.32 8.84 7.05
CA ILE A 73 -6.31 8.27 5.69
C ILE A 73 -7.08 9.13 4.69
N SER A 74 -8.09 9.86 5.15
CA SER A 74 -8.89 10.75 4.31
C SER A 74 -8.22 12.11 4.07
N SER A 75 -7.13 12.41 4.79
CA SER A 75 -6.39 13.66 4.61
C SER A 75 -5.74 13.73 3.22
N PHE A 76 -5.75 14.92 2.61
CA PHE A 76 -5.07 15.16 1.34
C PHE A 76 -3.59 14.74 1.40
N LYS A 77 -2.93 15.03 2.53
CA LYS A 77 -1.54 14.61 2.77
C LYS A 77 -1.40 13.09 2.65
N PHE A 78 -2.22 12.31 3.34
CA PHE A 78 -2.10 10.85 3.25
C PHE A 78 -2.37 10.33 1.84
N VAL A 79 -3.45 10.79 1.19
CA VAL A 79 -3.82 10.33 -0.16
C VAL A 79 -2.72 10.63 -1.18
N THR A 80 -2.13 11.83 -1.13
CA THR A 80 -1.01 12.20 -2.01
C THR A 80 0.23 11.34 -1.76
N HIS A 81 0.59 11.09 -0.48
CA HIS A 81 1.71 10.21 -0.15
C HIS A 81 1.44 8.76 -0.58
N LEU A 82 0.22 8.26 -0.43
CA LEU A 82 -0.16 6.91 -0.87
C LEU A 82 0.02 6.75 -2.38
N LEU A 83 -0.47 7.71 -3.17
CA LEU A 83 -0.34 7.70 -4.62
C LEU A 83 1.12 7.80 -5.07
N LEU A 84 1.88 8.74 -4.49
CA LEU A 84 3.31 8.90 -4.79
C LEU A 84 4.09 7.62 -4.47
N MET A 85 3.91 7.07 -3.27
CA MET A 85 4.63 5.88 -2.85
C MET A 85 4.25 4.67 -3.71
N ARG A 86 2.98 4.52 -4.11
CA ARG A 86 2.58 3.46 -5.03
C ARG A 86 3.39 3.51 -6.33
N ASN A 87 3.49 4.68 -6.95
CA ASN A 87 4.23 4.85 -8.19
C ASN A 87 5.74 4.55 -8.01
N ILE A 88 6.34 4.96 -6.89
CA ILE A 88 7.74 4.64 -6.57
C ILE A 88 7.92 3.12 -6.39
N PHE A 89 7.01 2.46 -5.67
CA PHE A 89 7.10 1.03 -5.41
C PHE A 89 6.87 0.17 -6.65
N GLU A 90 6.12 0.66 -7.64
CA GLU A 90 5.90 -0.02 -8.92
C GLU A 90 7.23 -0.31 -9.65
N TYR A 91 8.17 0.64 -9.63
CA TYR A 91 9.48 0.49 -10.27
C TYR A 91 10.54 -0.11 -9.34
N THR A 92 10.55 0.31 -8.06
CA THR A 92 11.61 -0.10 -7.13
C THR A 92 11.42 -1.51 -6.58
N THR A 93 10.19 -2.04 -6.50
CA THR A 93 9.94 -3.39 -5.95
C THR A 93 10.48 -4.49 -6.87
N PRO A 94 10.20 -4.51 -8.18
CA PRO A 94 10.75 -5.52 -9.09
C PRO A 94 12.28 -5.48 -9.13
N LEU A 95 12.87 -4.28 -9.18
CA LEU A 95 14.32 -4.11 -9.13
C LEU A 95 14.90 -4.67 -7.82
N SER A 96 14.32 -4.29 -6.67
CA SER A 96 14.79 -4.77 -5.37
C SER A 96 14.70 -6.29 -5.24
N MET A 97 13.63 -6.90 -5.75
CA MET A 97 13.48 -8.36 -5.78
C MET A 97 14.50 -9.02 -6.71
N TYR A 98 14.75 -8.44 -7.89
CA TYR A 98 15.70 -8.98 -8.85
C TYR A 98 17.13 -8.95 -8.32
N LEU A 99 17.55 -7.82 -7.73
CA LEU A 99 18.87 -7.66 -7.11
C LEU A 99 19.11 -8.60 -5.92
N GLN A 100 18.04 -9.12 -5.31
CA GLN A 100 18.10 -10.11 -4.22
C GLN A 100 17.99 -11.56 -4.73
N SER A 101 17.83 -11.77 -6.04
CA SER A 101 17.71 -13.10 -6.62
C SER A 101 19.06 -13.82 -6.62
N LEU A 102 19.04 -15.12 -6.35
CA LEU A 102 20.22 -16.00 -6.49
C LEU A 102 20.65 -16.17 -7.95
N SER A 103 19.74 -15.93 -8.91
CA SER A 103 19.96 -16.08 -10.34
C SER A 103 20.16 -14.73 -11.05
N LEU A 104 20.95 -13.84 -10.44
CA LEU A 104 21.18 -12.49 -10.95
C LEU A 104 22.03 -12.54 -12.23
N ASP A 105 21.54 -11.91 -13.31
CA ASP A 105 22.34 -11.59 -14.49
C ASP A 105 22.74 -10.12 -14.45
N PHE A 106 24.04 -9.83 -14.57
CA PHE A 106 24.57 -8.47 -14.40
C PHE A 106 24.10 -7.51 -15.50
N ILE A 107 23.97 -7.98 -16.74
CA ILE A 107 23.54 -7.15 -17.87
C ILE A 107 22.08 -6.72 -17.67
N THR A 108 21.24 -7.69 -17.30
CA THR A 108 19.84 -7.44 -16.96
C THR A 108 19.72 -6.53 -15.73
N ALA A 109 20.54 -6.75 -14.70
CA ALA A 109 20.53 -5.94 -13.49
C ALA A 109 20.84 -4.46 -13.79
N LEU A 110 21.89 -4.19 -14.56
CA LEU A 110 22.24 -2.82 -14.99
C LEU A 110 21.10 -2.17 -15.77
N THR A 111 20.54 -2.91 -16.72
CA THR A 111 19.39 -2.44 -17.52
C THR A 111 18.19 -2.09 -16.63
N MET A 112 17.88 -2.91 -15.63
CA MET A 112 16.79 -2.65 -14.69
C MET A 112 17.07 -1.44 -13.77
N VAL A 113 18.33 -1.25 -13.34
CA VAL A 113 18.74 -0.07 -12.56
C VAL A 113 18.55 1.21 -13.37
N ASP A 114 19.05 1.24 -14.61
CA ASP A 114 18.96 2.42 -15.49
C ASP A 114 17.49 2.75 -15.80
N ASN A 115 16.68 1.74 -16.12
CA ASN A 115 15.25 1.91 -16.37
C ASN A 115 14.51 2.42 -15.13
N CYS A 116 14.81 1.90 -13.93
CA CYS A 116 14.21 2.38 -12.70
C CYS A 116 14.60 3.83 -12.42
N ALA A 117 15.89 4.19 -12.57
CA ALA A 117 16.37 5.55 -12.38
C ALA A 117 15.70 6.53 -13.36
N LYS A 118 15.59 6.15 -14.64
CA LYS A 118 14.89 6.92 -15.66
C LYS A 118 13.42 7.14 -15.28
N LYS A 119 12.69 6.09 -14.91
CA LYS A 119 11.27 6.18 -14.53
C LYS A 119 11.04 7.06 -13.31
N LEU A 120 11.93 6.99 -12.31
CA LEU A 120 11.86 7.88 -11.16
C LEU A 120 12.15 9.35 -11.53
N SER A 121 13.05 9.59 -12.48
CA SER A 121 13.29 10.95 -13.00
C SER A 121 12.11 11.48 -13.81
N GLU A 122 11.46 10.63 -14.61
CA GLU A 122 10.23 10.97 -15.34
C GLU A 122 9.12 11.37 -14.35
N LEU A 123 8.85 10.52 -13.34
CA LEU A 123 7.86 10.83 -12.29
C LEU A 123 8.11 12.16 -11.57
N ARG A 124 9.38 12.54 -11.38
CA ARG A 124 9.74 13.83 -10.78
C ARG A 124 9.45 14.99 -11.73
N ASN A 125 9.72 14.81 -13.01
CA ASN A 125 9.67 15.88 -14.01
C ASN A 125 8.27 16.04 -14.64
N GLU A 126 7.40 15.03 -14.59
CA GLU A 126 5.99 15.08 -15.03
C GLU A 126 5.11 16.01 -14.18
N LEU A 127 5.63 16.55 -13.08
CA LEU A 127 4.95 17.54 -12.22
C LEU A 127 5.25 19.01 -12.62
N HIS A 128 5.80 19.25 -13.81
CA HIS A 128 6.01 20.57 -14.43
C HIS A 128 5.21 20.71 -15.71
#